data_AF-W1WQF6-F1
#
_entry.id   AF-W1WQF6-F1
#
_cell.length_a   1.000
_cell.length_b   1.000
_cell.length_c   1.000
_cell.angle_alpha   90.00
_cell.angle_beta   90.00
_cell.angle_gamma   90.00
#
_symmetry.space_group_name_H-M   'P 1'
#
loop_
_entity.id
_entity.type
_entity.pdbx_description
1 polymer ?
#
loop_
_entity_poly.entity_id
_entity_poly.type
_entity_poly.pdbx_seq_one_letter_code
_entity_poly.pdbx_strand_id
1 'polypeptide(L)'
;ADWLHKEVSIMLDIKSQEAFGVLYNQLGTAQQAAVKEVVKEEYLGSAVRDDGTVVLSPERITAMNITGRYFVELYGDNPELTLTRDHFAMKDNTLPELQDRIDMARFFFWTTWMASTQRPGTDATYTNNWPHEPLLDHNPTPESIAWSVVSVIILLCGIGVVVWLWAFGKKDDDHALVPPIEDPISKITLTPSQRALGKYLFTILAL
;
A
#
# COMPACT_ATOMS: atom_id res chain seq x y z
N ALA A 1 5.07 -0.45 -4.93
CA ALA A 1 4.36 -0.25 -6.21
C ALA A 1 5.27 0.38 -7.25
N ASP A 2 5.78 1.59 -7.02
CA ASP A 2 6.67 2.25 -8.01
C ASP A 2 7.95 1.45 -8.33
N TRP A 3 8.63 0.92 -7.32
CA TRP A 3 9.77 -0.01 -7.53
C TRP A 3 9.36 -1.21 -8.40
N LEU A 4 8.28 -1.91 -8.03
CA LEU A 4 7.79 -3.09 -8.76
C LEU A 4 7.59 -2.78 -10.25
N HIS A 5 6.88 -1.69 -10.55
CA HIS A 5 6.58 -1.32 -11.92
C HIS A 5 7.85 -1.01 -12.72
N LYS A 6 8.80 -0.28 -12.13
CA LYS A 6 10.09 0.02 -12.78
C LYS A 6 10.92 -1.24 -13.02
N GLU A 7 11.05 -2.11 -12.02
CA GLU A 7 11.81 -3.36 -12.13
C GLU A 7 11.22 -4.28 -13.20
N VAL A 8 9.90 -4.47 -13.21
CA VAL A 8 9.19 -5.30 -14.20
C VAL A 8 9.31 -4.68 -15.60
N SER A 9 9.17 -3.36 -15.74
CA SER A 9 9.31 -2.69 -17.05
C SER A 9 10.71 -2.89 -17.63
N ILE A 10 11.75 -2.72 -16.81
CA ILE A 10 13.14 -2.97 -17.22
C ILE A 10 13.32 -4.45 -17.58
N MET A 11 12.74 -5.37 -16.80
CA MET A 11 12.81 -6.79 -17.10
C MET A 11 12.17 -7.14 -18.45
N LEU A 12 11.01 -6.55 -18.76
CA LEU A 12 10.33 -6.72 -20.04
C LEU A 12 11.20 -6.20 -21.19
N ASP A 13 11.85 -5.05 -21.03
CA ASP A 13 12.75 -4.52 -22.04
C ASP A 13 13.98 -5.41 -22.25
N ILE A 14 14.59 -5.92 -21.17
CA ILE A 14 15.71 -6.87 -21.25
C ILE A 14 15.29 -8.12 -22.03
N LYS A 15 14.17 -8.76 -21.65
CA LYS A 15 13.70 -9.99 -22.31
C LYS A 15 13.26 -9.75 -23.75
N SER A 16 12.69 -8.58 -24.05
CA SER A 16 12.32 -8.19 -25.42
C SER A 16 13.56 -7.98 -26.30
N GLN A 17 14.58 -7.33 -25.76
CA GLN A 17 15.84 -7.12 -26.48
C GLN A 17 16.57 -8.44 -26.74
N GLU A 18 16.61 -9.35 -25.77
CA GLU A 18 17.19 -10.69 -25.91
C GLU A 18 16.49 -11.53 -26.98
N ALA A 19 15.15 -11.52 -27.01
CA ALA A 19 14.37 -12.38 -27.89
C ALA A 19 14.15 -11.79 -29.30
N PHE A 20 14.00 -10.47 -29.41
CA PHE A 20 13.52 -9.81 -30.63
C PHE A 20 14.36 -8.58 -31.04
N GLY A 21 15.34 -8.17 -30.24
CA GLY A 21 16.24 -7.06 -30.56
C GLY A 21 15.61 -5.66 -30.48
N VAL A 22 14.41 -5.55 -29.88
CA VAL A 22 13.64 -4.29 -29.74
C VAL A 22 13.06 -4.18 -28.33
N LEU A 23 12.65 -2.97 -27.93
CA LEU A 23 12.03 -2.71 -26.62
C LEU A 23 10.62 -3.30 -26.52
N TYR A 24 10.14 -3.53 -25.30
CA TYR A 24 8.85 -4.19 -25.07
C TYR A 24 7.68 -3.44 -25.72
N ASN A 25 7.72 -2.11 -25.72
CA ASN A 25 6.68 -1.27 -26.33
C ASN A 25 6.70 -1.26 -27.88
N GLN A 26 7.75 -1.81 -28.51
CA GLN A 26 7.88 -1.93 -29.96
C GLN A 26 7.43 -3.30 -30.49
N LEU A 27 7.18 -4.25 -29.60
CA LEU A 27 6.70 -5.59 -29.95
C LEU A 27 5.24 -5.58 -30.41
N GLY A 28 4.91 -6.52 -31.29
CA GLY A 28 3.50 -6.83 -31.60
C GLY A 28 2.82 -7.53 -30.42
N THR A 29 1.48 -7.49 -30.35
CA THR A 29 0.70 -8.00 -29.21
C THR A 29 1.01 -9.44 -28.83
N ALA A 30 1.20 -10.33 -29.82
CA ALA A 30 1.55 -11.72 -29.54
C ALA A 30 2.95 -11.88 -28.90
N GLN A 31 3.92 -11.07 -29.36
CA GLN A 31 5.26 -11.06 -28.78
C GLN A 31 5.26 -10.46 -27.39
N GLN A 32 4.49 -9.38 -27.16
CA GLN A 32 4.30 -8.80 -25.83
C GLN A 32 3.73 -9.82 -24.86
N ALA A 33 2.68 -10.55 -25.25
CA ALA A 33 2.09 -11.60 -24.41
C ALA A 33 3.10 -12.69 -24.05
N ALA A 34 3.91 -13.13 -25.02
CA ALA A 34 4.95 -14.14 -24.78
C ALA A 34 6.03 -13.65 -23.80
N VAL A 35 6.54 -12.42 -23.99
CA VAL A 35 7.55 -11.84 -23.08
C VAL A 35 6.98 -11.60 -21.69
N LYS A 36 5.75 -11.09 -21.61
CA LYS A 36 5.04 -10.89 -20.34
C LYS A 36 4.92 -12.19 -19.55
N GLU A 37 4.55 -13.29 -20.20
CA GLU A 37 4.39 -14.58 -19.53
C GLU A 37 5.71 -15.07 -18.93
N VAL A 38 6.81 -14.96 -19.68
CA VAL A 38 8.15 -15.33 -19.18
C VAL A 38 8.56 -14.48 -17.97
N VAL A 39 8.34 -13.17 -18.03
CA VAL A 39 8.64 -12.27 -16.90
C VAL A 39 7.74 -12.59 -15.69
N LYS A 40 6.46 -12.88 -15.92
CA LYS A 40 5.52 -13.22 -14.86
C LYS A 40 5.93 -14.51 -14.13
N GLU A 41 6.28 -15.57 -14.86
CA GLU A 41 6.76 -16.82 -14.27
C GLU A 41 7.98 -16.60 -13.38
N GLU A 42 8.92 -15.76 -13.82
CA GLU A 42 10.13 -15.46 -13.06
C GLU A 42 9.85 -14.71 -11.75
N TYR A 43 8.90 -13.77 -11.75
CA TYR A 43 8.55 -13.02 -10.55
C TYR A 43 7.74 -13.87 -9.57
N LEU A 44 6.65 -14.48 -10.05
CA LEU A 44 5.74 -15.27 -9.21
C LEU A 44 6.44 -16.51 -8.63
N GLY A 45 7.35 -17.14 -9.39
CA GLY A 45 8.08 -18.35 -9.01
C GLY A 45 9.31 -18.13 -8.13
N SER A 46 9.61 -16.91 -7.70
CA SER A 46 10.84 -16.55 -6.94
C SER A 46 10.82 -17.00 -5.47
N ALA A 47 10.61 -18.29 -5.23
CA ALA A 47 10.43 -18.86 -3.89
C ALA A 47 11.71 -18.91 -3.05
N VAL A 48 11.54 -18.88 -1.72
CA VAL A 48 12.60 -19.12 -0.75
C VAL A 48 12.99 -20.60 -0.79
N ARG A 49 14.29 -20.87 -0.85
CA ARG A 49 14.87 -22.23 -0.80
C ARG A 49 14.96 -22.74 0.64
N ASP A 50 15.21 -24.04 0.80
CA ASP A 50 15.32 -24.69 2.12
C ASP A 50 16.41 -24.07 3.02
N ASP A 51 17.45 -23.47 2.42
CA ASP A 51 18.55 -22.79 3.12
C ASP A 51 18.23 -21.33 3.49
N GLY A 52 17.00 -20.87 3.24
CA GLY A 52 16.55 -19.50 3.49
C GLY A 52 16.99 -18.48 2.44
N THR A 53 17.61 -18.92 1.34
CA THR A 53 18.05 -18.02 0.26
C THR A 53 17.00 -17.84 -0.83
N VAL A 54 17.05 -16.69 -1.50
CA VAL A 54 16.32 -16.42 -2.74
C VAL A 54 17.35 -16.23 -3.84
N VAL A 55 17.15 -16.89 -4.98
CA VAL A 55 18.03 -16.75 -6.15
C VAL A 55 17.27 -16.08 -7.28
N LEU A 56 17.88 -15.02 -7.81
CA LEU A 56 17.36 -14.23 -8.92
C LEU A 56 18.15 -14.54 -10.18
N SER A 57 17.53 -14.37 -11.36
CA SER A 57 18.26 -14.44 -12.62
C SER A 57 19.29 -13.29 -12.73
N PRO A 58 20.34 -13.43 -13.55
CA PRO A 58 21.24 -12.32 -13.86
C PRO A 58 20.52 -11.09 -14.43
N GLU A 59 19.49 -11.32 -15.24
CA GLU A 59 18.66 -10.27 -15.83
C GLU A 59 17.87 -9.50 -14.76
N ARG A 60 17.25 -10.21 -13.82
CA ARG A 60 16.52 -9.57 -12.70
C ARG A 60 17.44 -8.86 -11.73
N ILE A 61 18.65 -9.38 -11.48
CA ILE A 61 19.68 -8.64 -10.73
C ILE A 61 20.02 -7.32 -11.45
N THR A 62 20.11 -7.34 -12.77
CA THR A 62 20.36 -6.13 -13.58
C THR A 62 19.20 -5.15 -13.46
N ALA A 63 17.95 -5.62 -13.62
CA ALA A 63 16.76 -4.79 -13.45
C ALA A 63 16.66 -4.19 -12.04
N MET A 64 16.88 -5.00 -11.01
CA MET A 64 16.93 -4.57 -9.60
C MET A 64 17.98 -3.48 -9.38
N ASN A 65 19.20 -3.64 -9.91
CA ASN A 65 20.28 -2.68 -9.73
C ASN A 65 19.99 -1.34 -10.44
N ILE A 66 19.41 -1.38 -11.65
CA ILE A 66 19.02 -0.17 -12.38
C ILE A 66 17.93 0.58 -11.61
N THR A 67 16.90 -0.13 -11.14
CA THR A 67 15.84 0.46 -10.30
C THR A 67 16.40 1.00 -8.99
N GLY A 68 17.27 0.26 -8.33
CA GLY A 68 17.91 0.67 -7.08
C GLY A 68 18.72 1.95 -7.21
N ARG A 69 19.47 2.11 -8.31
CA ARG A 69 20.23 3.33 -8.60
C ARG A 69 19.30 4.55 -8.65
N TYR A 70 18.14 4.45 -9.31
CA TYR A 70 17.17 5.54 -9.36
C TYR A 70 16.73 5.97 -7.95
N PHE A 71 16.41 5.03 -7.05
CA PHE A 71 16.01 5.38 -5.68
C PHE A 71 17.17 5.92 -4.84
N VAL A 72 18.38 5.41 -5.02
CA VAL A 72 19.59 5.96 -4.37
C VAL A 72 19.82 7.41 -4.80
N GLU A 73 19.60 7.74 -6.06
CA GLU A 73 19.74 9.11 -6.57
C GLU A 73 18.57 10.02 -6.15
N LEU A 74 17.34 9.50 -6.18
CA LEU A 74 16.12 10.23 -5.80
C LEU A 74 16.20 10.74 -4.37
N TYR A 75 16.68 9.92 -3.44
CA TYR A 75 16.82 10.28 -2.03
C TYR A 75 18.10 11.07 -1.70
N GLY A 76 18.98 11.23 -2.68
CA GLY A 76 20.19 12.05 -2.59
C GLY A 76 19.99 13.48 -3.10
N ASP A 77 21.05 14.04 -3.71
CA ASP A 77 21.09 15.41 -4.20
C ASP A 77 21.27 15.51 -5.73
N ASN A 78 21.01 14.43 -6.48
CA ASN A 78 21.17 14.43 -7.94
C ASN A 78 20.33 15.59 -8.55
N PRO A 79 20.95 16.58 -9.24
CA PRO A 79 20.27 17.75 -9.77
C PRO A 79 19.27 17.42 -10.87
N GLU A 80 19.42 16.29 -11.56
CA GLU A 80 18.46 15.84 -12.58
C GLU A 80 17.11 15.45 -11.98
N LEU A 81 17.07 15.14 -10.68
CA LEU A 81 15.87 14.69 -9.97
C LEU A 81 15.27 15.76 -9.05
N THR A 82 15.75 17.02 -9.09
CA THR A 82 15.22 18.11 -8.25
C THR A 82 13.72 18.31 -8.47
N LEU A 83 13.27 18.42 -9.72
CA LEU A 83 11.84 18.59 -10.01
C LEU A 83 11.01 17.38 -9.57
N THR A 84 11.57 16.16 -9.65
CA THR A 84 10.90 14.96 -9.14
C THR A 84 10.75 15.01 -7.62
N ARG A 85 11.79 15.43 -6.89
CA ARG A 85 11.72 15.62 -5.44
C ARG A 85 10.69 16.67 -5.06
N ASP A 86 10.62 17.78 -5.79
CA ASP A 86 9.59 18.82 -5.57
C ASP A 86 8.17 18.25 -5.73
N HIS A 87 7.91 17.49 -6.80
CA HIS A 87 6.62 16.83 -7.01
C HIS A 87 6.27 15.82 -5.91
N PHE A 88 7.27 15.19 -5.28
CA PHE A 88 7.08 14.25 -4.17
C PHE A 88 7.13 14.94 -2.79
N ALA A 89 7.27 16.27 -2.74
CA ALA A 89 7.46 17.04 -1.52
C ALA A 89 8.64 16.52 -0.66
N MET A 90 9.71 16.07 -1.33
CA MET A 90 10.94 15.61 -0.71
C MET A 90 11.96 16.75 -0.67
N LYS A 91 12.64 16.92 0.47
CA LYS A 91 13.77 17.85 0.53
C LYS A 91 14.95 17.32 -0.29
N ASP A 92 15.77 18.21 -0.82
CA ASP A 92 17.06 17.81 -1.37
C ASP A 92 17.90 17.10 -0.31
N ASN A 93 18.63 16.08 -0.76
CA ASN A 93 19.43 15.23 0.12
C ASN A 93 18.58 14.68 1.29
N THR A 94 17.42 14.08 0.96
CA THR A 94 16.46 13.54 1.93
C THR A 94 17.16 12.59 2.91
N LEU A 95 18.01 11.69 2.40
CA LEU A 95 18.84 10.76 3.17
C LEU A 95 20.32 10.96 2.80
N PRO A 96 21.10 11.70 3.61
CA PRO A 96 22.45 12.13 3.24
C PRO A 96 23.47 11.00 3.04
N GLU A 97 23.46 10.02 3.93
CA GLU A 97 24.44 8.93 3.93
C GLU A 97 24.16 7.95 2.78
N LEU A 98 25.16 7.71 1.94
CA LEU A 98 25.03 6.83 0.78
C LEU A 98 24.68 5.39 1.20
N GLN A 99 25.28 4.91 2.29
CA GLN A 99 25.04 3.55 2.78
C GLN A 99 23.58 3.36 3.20
N ASP A 100 22.99 4.33 3.89
CA ASP A 100 21.58 4.27 4.29
C ASP A 100 20.64 4.25 3.07
N ARG A 101 20.98 5.00 2.01
CA ARG A 101 20.23 4.96 0.73
C ARG A 101 20.30 3.59 0.06
N ILE A 102 21.47 2.93 0.10
CA ILE A 102 21.66 1.58 -0.45
C ILE A 102 20.84 0.56 0.37
N ASP A 103 20.86 0.65 1.69
CA ASP A 103 20.12 -0.27 2.56
C ASP A 103 18.61 -0.07 2.47
N MET A 104 18.15 1.18 2.31
CA MET A 104 16.76 1.47 1.99
C MET A 104 16.34 0.92 0.62
N ALA A 105 17.18 1.03 -0.41
CA ALA A 105 16.90 0.43 -1.72
C ALA A 105 16.79 -1.10 -1.63
N ARG A 106 17.64 -1.75 -0.83
CA ARG A 106 17.53 -3.20 -0.54
C ARG A 106 16.22 -3.53 0.16
N PHE A 107 15.78 -2.70 1.10
CA PHE A 107 14.49 -2.85 1.76
C PHE A 107 13.32 -2.68 0.78
N PHE A 108 13.36 -1.69 -0.12
CA PHE A 108 12.36 -1.52 -1.18
C PHE A 108 12.29 -2.73 -2.11
N PHE A 109 13.45 -3.28 -2.51
CA PHE A 109 13.49 -4.54 -3.24
C PHE A 109 12.82 -5.67 -2.46
N TRP A 110 13.15 -5.86 -1.18
CA TRP A 110 12.55 -6.91 -0.35
C TRP A 110 11.02 -6.78 -0.27
N THR A 111 10.48 -5.57 -0.04
CA THR A 111 9.02 -5.36 -0.04
C THR A 111 8.38 -5.66 -1.38
N THR A 112 9.09 -5.39 -2.48
CA THR A 112 8.65 -5.68 -3.84
C THR A 112 8.66 -7.17 -4.15
N TRP A 113 9.72 -7.87 -3.74
CA TRP A 113 9.82 -9.32 -3.88
C TRP A 113 8.69 -10.03 -3.13
N MET A 114 8.39 -9.62 -1.89
CA MET A 114 7.23 -10.11 -1.14
C MET A 114 5.91 -9.85 -1.89
N ALA A 115 5.77 -8.67 -2.49
CA ALA A 115 4.56 -8.29 -3.20
C ALA A 115 4.34 -9.05 -4.52
N SER A 116 5.40 -9.60 -5.12
CA SER A 116 5.40 -10.19 -6.47
C SER A 116 5.71 -11.69 -6.52
N THR A 117 5.88 -12.34 -5.37
CA THR A 117 6.18 -13.78 -5.28
C THR A 117 5.01 -14.52 -4.68
N GLN A 118 4.59 -15.63 -5.29
CA GLN A 118 3.53 -16.50 -4.78
C GLN A 118 3.92 -17.18 -3.46
N ARG A 119 2.95 -17.32 -2.56
CA ARG A 119 3.15 -18.13 -1.34
C ARG A 119 3.21 -19.61 -1.71
N PRO A 120 4.02 -20.42 -1.01
CA PRO A 120 4.05 -21.86 -1.22
C PRO A 120 2.65 -22.47 -1.12
N GLY A 121 2.25 -23.21 -2.16
CA GLY A 121 0.96 -23.90 -2.22
C GLY A 121 -0.27 -23.02 -2.49
N THR A 122 -0.09 -21.76 -2.92
CA THR A 122 -1.22 -20.88 -3.29
C THR A 122 -0.92 -20.10 -4.56
N ASP A 123 -1.96 -19.66 -5.27
CA ASP A 123 -1.82 -18.81 -6.46
C ASP A 123 -1.71 -17.31 -6.13
N ALA A 124 -1.67 -16.94 -4.85
CA ALA A 124 -1.62 -15.57 -4.38
C ALA A 124 -0.21 -15.18 -3.91
N THR A 125 0.20 -13.93 -4.15
CA THR A 125 1.44 -13.40 -3.59
C THR A 125 1.37 -13.24 -2.06
N TYR A 126 2.52 -13.04 -1.39
CA TYR A 126 2.53 -12.87 0.08
C TYR A 126 1.61 -11.74 0.55
N THR A 127 1.39 -10.72 -0.29
CA THR A 127 0.54 -9.54 -0.04
C THR A 127 -0.87 -9.69 -0.62
N ASN A 128 -1.31 -10.90 -0.99
CA ASN A 128 -2.59 -11.17 -1.65
C ASN A 128 -2.77 -10.40 -2.97
N ASN A 129 -1.76 -10.49 -3.85
CA ASN A 129 -1.72 -9.85 -5.18
C ASN A 129 -1.73 -8.32 -5.14
N TRP A 130 -1.42 -7.71 -4.00
CA TRP A 130 -1.18 -6.27 -3.92
C TRP A 130 0.29 -5.95 -4.21
N PRO A 131 0.63 -4.88 -4.97
CA PRO A 131 -0.26 -3.89 -5.58
C PRO A 131 -0.80 -4.36 -6.94
N HIS A 132 -1.83 -3.67 -7.45
CA HIS A 132 -2.32 -3.86 -8.82
C HIS A 132 -1.20 -3.56 -9.83
N GLU A 133 -0.79 -4.60 -10.54
CA GLU A 133 0.29 -4.60 -11.53
C GLU A 133 -0.11 -5.50 -12.71
N PRO A 134 -0.72 -4.93 -13.77
CA PRO A 134 -1.19 -5.69 -14.92
C PRO A 134 -0.09 -6.47 -15.65
N LEU A 135 1.17 -6.05 -15.55
CA LEU A 135 2.30 -6.74 -16.17
C LEU A 135 2.58 -8.10 -15.52
N LEU A 136 2.15 -8.31 -14.28
CA LEU A 136 2.25 -9.57 -13.53
C LEU A 136 0.89 -10.24 -13.27
N ASP A 137 -0.19 -9.74 -13.87
CA ASP A 137 -1.57 -10.20 -13.61
C ASP A 137 -1.97 -10.13 -12.13
N HIS A 138 -1.45 -9.15 -11.40
CA HIS A 138 -1.86 -8.86 -10.03
C HIS A 138 -3.30 -8.33 -9.98
N ASN A 139 -4.23 -9.27 -9.93
CA ASN A 139 -5.66 -9.04 -9.78
C ASN A 139 -6.14 -9.49 -8.38
N PRO A 140 -7.27 -8.95 -7.87
CA PRO A 140 -7.86 -9.42 -6.63
C PRO A 140 -8.10 -10.94 -6.67
N THR A 141 -7.74 -11.63 -5.59
CA THR A 141 -7.98 -13.08 -5.51
C THR A 141 -9.49 -13.38 -5.45
N PRO A 142 -9.94 -14.56 -5.90
CA PRO A 142 -11.34 -14.96 -5.78
C PRO A 142 -11.88 -14.82 -4.35
N GLU A 143 -11.09 -15.19 -3.34
CA GLU A 143 -11.45 -15.09 -1.93
C GLU A 143 -11.61 -13.63 -1.48
N SER A 144 -10.74 -12.72 -1.96
CA SER A 144 -10.85 -11.29 -1.66
C SER A 144 -12.16 -10.71 -2.19
N ILE A 145 -12.58 -11.12 -3.38
CA ILE A 145 -13.85 -10.68 -3.98
C ILE A 145 -15.03 -11.25 -3.19
N ALA A 146 -15.00 -12.55 -2.85
CA ALA A 146 -16.05 -13.21 -2.08
C ALA A 146 -16.25 -12.55 -0.71
N TRP A 147 -15.17 -12.34 0.05
CA TRP A 147 -15.26 -11.71 1.38
C TRP A 147 -15.67 -10.24 1.32
N SER A 148 -15.30 -9.51 0.27
CA SER A 148 -15.79 -8.15 0.04
C SER A 148 -17.31 -8.12 -0.09
N VAL A 149 -17.90 -8.99 -0.92
CA VAL A 149 -19.36 -9.09 -1.09
C VAL A 149 -20.04 -9.52 0.22
N VAL A 150 -19.50 -10.53 0.91
CA VAL A 150 -20.03 -11.00 2.20
C VAL A 150 -20.04 -9.87 3.24
N SER A 151 -19.00 -9.03 3.28
CA SER A 151 -18.91 -7.91 4.22
C SER A 151 -20.04 -6.89 4.04
N VAL A 152 -20.40 -6.60 2.78
CA VAL A 152 -21.50 -5.68 2.44
C VAL A 152 -22.85 -6.27 2.85
N ILE A 153 -23.06 -7.58 2.61
CA ILE A 153 -24.28 -8.26 3.04
C ILE A 153 -24.41 -8.21 4.57
N ILE A 154 -23.34 -8.55 5.30
CA ILE A 154 -23.34 -8.51 6.77
C ILE A 154 -23.61 -7.09 7.28
N LEU A 155 -23.02 -6.07 6.67
CA LEU A 155 -23.26 -4.67 7.02
C LEU A 155 -24.75 -4.30 6.87
N LEU A 156 -25.35 -4.59 5.72
CA LEU A 156 -26.75 -4.27 5.44
C LEU A 156 -27.71 -5.04 6.36
N CYS A 157 -27.45 -6.33 6.57
CA CYS A 157 -28.20 -7.14 7.53
C CYS A 157 -28.05 -6.60 8.95
N GLY A 158 -26.84 -6.22 9.36
CA GLY A 158 -26.55 -5.64 10.67
C GLY A 158 -27.32 -4.34 10.91
N ILE A 159 -27.31 -3.42 9.93
CA ILE A 159 -28.11 -2.19 9.97
C ILE A 159 -29.59 -2.53 10.11
N GLY A 160 -30.12 -3.44 9.29
CA GLY A 160 -31.52 -3.86 9.34
C GLY A 160 -31.91 -4.46 10.70
N VAL A 161 -31.08 -5.32 11.27
CA VAL A 161 -31.28 -5.92 12.59
C VAL A 161 -31.27 -4.86 13.68
N VAL A 162 -30.32 -3.93 13.67
CA VAL A 162 -30.26 -2.83 14.66
C VAL A 162 -31.50 -1.95 14.58
N VAL A 163 -31.92 -1.57 13.37
CA VAL A 163 -33.13 -0.76 13.17
C VAL A 163 -34.38 -1.52 13.63
N TRP A 164 -34.48 -2.81 13.33
CA TRP A 164 -35.60 -3.64 13.76
C TRP A 164 -35.65 -3.80 15.28
N LEU A 165 -34.53 -4.13 15.92
CA LEU A 165 -34.43 -4.21 17.38
C LEU A 165 -34.75 -2.88 18.06
N TRP A 166 -34.31 -1.76 17.47
CA TRP A 166 -34.65 -0.44 17.99
C TRP A 166 -36.15 -0.13 17.83
N ALA A 167 -36.73 -0.39 16.65
CA ALA A 167 -38.12 -0.06 16.38
C ALA A 167 -39.12 -0.89 17.18
N PHE A 168 -38.83 -2.17 17.42
CA PHE A 168 -39.75 -3.11 18.09
C PHE A 168 -39.34 -3.43 19.54
N GLY A 169 -38.08 -3.21 19.91
CA GLY A 169 -37.55 -3.46 21.25
C GLY A 169 -37.47 -2.21 22.13
N LYS A 170 -37.62 -1.01 21.55
CA LYS A 170 -37.71 0.23 22.32
C LYS A 170 -39.02 0.23 23.11
N LYS A 171 -38.89 0.29 24.44
CA LYS A 171 -39.96 0.76 25.30
C LYS A 171 -39.92 2.29 25.25
N ASP A 172 -41.06 2.91 25.01
CA ASP A 172 -41.16 4.34 25.24
C ASP A 172 -40.88 4.59 26.72
N ASP A 173 -39.94 5.49 27.02
CA ASP A 173 -39.76 5.95 28.38
C ASP A 173 -41.05 6.70 28.77
N ASP A 174 -41.87 6.07 29.62
CA ASP A 174 -43.12 6.63 30.16
C ASP A 174 -42.90 7.92 30.97
N HIS A 175 -41.64 8.36 31.12
CA HIS A 175 -41.26 9.60 31.78
C HIS A 175 -40.81 10.61 30.72
N ALA A 176 -41.78 11.29 30.11
CA ALA A 176 -41.50 12.53 29.41
C ALA A 176 -40.88 13.53 30.41
N LEU A 177 -39.56 13.64 30.41
CA LEU A 177 -38.83 14.56 31.26
C LEU A 177 -39.16 15.98 30.79
N VAL A 178 -39.76 16.78 31.69
CA VAL A 178 -39.91 18.21 31.46
C VAL A 178 -38.52 18.84 31.59
N PRO A 179 -37.95 19.43 30.52
CA PRO A 179 -36.65 20.08 30.62
C PRO A 179 -36.75 21.24 31.62
N PRO A 180 -35.74 21.42 32.49
CA PRO A 180 -35.75 22.53 33.44
C PRO A 180 -35.73 23.87 32.69
N ILE A 181 -36.41 24.87 33.25
CA ILE A 181 -36.52 26.22 32.67
C ILE A 181 -35.16 26.93 32.59
N GLU A 182 -34.22 26.54 33.46
CA GLU A 182 -32.87 27.10 33.55
C GLU A 182 -31.83 25.99 33.44
N ASP A 183 -30.66 26.31 32.87
CA ASP A 183 -29.55 25.37 32.73
C ASP A 183 -29.00 24.94 34.10
N PRO A 184 -29.16 23.66 34.49
CA PRO A 184 -28.70 23.17 35.79
C PRO A 184 -27.16 23.15 35.90
N ILE A 185 -26.43 23.07 34.79
CA ILE A 185 -24.95 23.06 34.79
C ILE A 185 -24.42 24.45 35.16
N SER A 186 -25.08 25.51 34.69
CA SER A 186 -24.73 26.90 35.00
C SER A 186 -24.83 27.25 36.50
N LYS A 187 -25.63 26.50 37.27
CA LYS A 187 -25.79 26.68 38.73
C LYS A 187 -24.63 26.12 39.54
N ILE A 188 -23.77 25.31 38.93
CA ILE A 188 -22.61 24.71 39.59
C ILE A 188 -21.45 25.71 39.57
N THR A 189 -20.91 26.01 40.74
CA THR A 189 -19.69 26.84 40.82
C THR A 189 -18.50 26.04 40.32
N LEU A 190 -17.80 26.57 39.31
CA LEU A 190 -16.62 25.92 38.74
C LEU A 190 -15.53 25.72 39.79
N THR A 191 -15.17 24.45 40.00
CA THR A 191 -14.06 24.05 40.86
C THR A 191 -12.71 24.47 40.28
N PRO A 192 -11.65 24.60 41.11
CA PRO A 192 -10.32 24.91 40.62
C PRO A 192 -9.80 23.94 39.56
N SER A 193 -10.13 22.65 39.65
CA SER A 193 -9.74 21.64 38.65
C SER A 193 -10.43 21.86 37.30
N GLN A 194 -11.74 22.18 37.29
CA GLN A 194 -12.46 22.52 36.05
C GLN A 194 -11.93 23.82 35.42
N ARG A 195 -11.59 24.83 36.23
CA ARG A 195 -10.97 26.06 35.73
C ARG A 195 -9.59 25.81 35.11
N ALA A 196 -8.84 24.85 35.66
CA ALA A 196 -7.54 24.47 35.11
C ALA A 196 -7.64 23.82 33.72
N LEU A 197 -8.81 23.28 33.32
CA LEU A 197 -9.04 22.74 31.97
C LEU A 197 -8.96 23.80 30.87
N GLY A 198 -9.02 25.10 31.20
CA GLY A 198 -8.79 26.17 30.23
C GLY A 198 -7.44 26.04 29.51
N LYS A 199 -6.42 25.48 30.18
CA LYS A 199 -5.13 25.19 29.56
C LYS A 199 -5.23 24.13 28.47
N TYR A 200 -6.07 23.11 28.66
CA TYR A 200 -6.32 22.08 27.65
C TYR A 200 -7.04 22.64 26.43
N LEU A 201 -8.04 23.52 26.63
CA LEU A 201 -8.69 24.21 25.50
C LEU A 201 -7.70 25.06 24.71
N PHE A 202 -6.80 25.77 25.39
CA PHE A 202 -5.73 26.51 24.73
C PHE A 202 -4.79 25.56 23.97
N THR A 203 -4.35 24.47 24.59
CA THR A 203 -3.51 23.46 23.94
C THR A 203 -4.16 22.87 22.68
N ILE A 204 -5.45 22.53 22.72
CA ILE A 204 -6.19 21.98 21.58
C ILE A 204 -6.31 22.99 20.43
N LEU A 205 -6.40 24.28 20.73
CA LEU A 205 -6.56 25.33 19.71
C LEU A 205 -5.22 25.83 19.17
N ALA A 206 -4.13 25.73 19.93
CA ALA A 206 -2.84 26.30 19.60
C ALA A 206 -1.85 25.31 18.94
N LEU A 207 -2.07 24.00 19.07
CA LEU A 207 -1.24 22.92 18.51
C LEU A 207 -2.07 22.06 17.56
#